data_AF-A0A956Y3G3-F1
#
_entry.id   AF-A0A956Y3G3-F1
#
_cell.length_a   1.000
_cell.length_b   1.000
_cell.length_c   1.000
_cell.angle_alpha   90.00
_cell.angle_beta   90.00
_cell.angle_gamma   90.00
#
_symmetry.space_group_name_H-M   'P 1'
#
loop_
_entity.id
_entity.type
_entity.pdbx_description
1 polymer ?
#
loop_
_entity_poly.entity_id
_entity_poly.type
_entity_poly.pdbx_seq_one_letter_code
_entity_poly.pdbx_strand_id
1 'polypeptide(L)'
;FMAKCAECHGQRLQGKSGPPIAGPKFLKKVRTLNWSVGDLRGLVVKTMPRSNPGSLSPEQYSEVLAYVLSANCFPAGDQRFPKTDTTKLNHMVIKKLKRSKPNDQNGLCL
;
A
#
# COMPACT_ATOMS: atom_id res chain seq x y z
N PHE A 1 -8.84 4.42 -5.64
CA PHE A 1 -7.68 5.26 -5.25
C PHE A 1 -7.88 6.75 -5.57
N MET A 2 -8.12 7.15 -6.83
CA MET A 2 -8.15 8.56 -7.24
C MET A 2 -9.07 9.46 -6.42
N ALA A 3 -10.29 9.01 -6.14
CA ALA A 3 -11.31 9.81 -5.45
C ALA A 3 -11.06 10.03 -3.94
N LYS A 4 -10.19 9.25 -3.29
CA LYS A 4 -10.05 9.25 -1.81
C LYS A 4 -8.62 9.36 -1.29
N CYS A 5 -7.62 9.12 -2.13
CA CYS A 5 -6.22 8.99 -1.70
C CYS A 5 -5.26 9.90 -2.49
N ALA A 6 -5.49 10.07 -3.79
CA ALA A 6 -4.55 10.72 -4.71
C ALA A 6 -4.38 12.23 -4.47
N GLU A 7 -5.36 12.88 -3.82
CA GLU A 7 -5.26 14.29 -3.46
C GLU A 7 -4.05 14.54 -2.54
N CYS A 8 -3.89 13.71 -1.50
CA CYS A 8 -2.80 13.84 -0.53
C CYS A 8 -1.58 13.00 -0.89
N HIS A 9 -1.77 11.75 -1.35
CA HIS A 9 -0.68 10.83 -1.65
C HIS A 9 -0.19 10.92 -3.10
N GLY A 10 -0.86 11.72 -3.93
CA GLY A 10 -0.51 11.94 -5.31
C GLY A 10 -1.04 10.86 -6.27
N GLN A 11 -1.23 11.25 -7.53
CA GLN A 11 -1.76 10.37 -8.58
C GLN A 11 -0.84 9.17 -8.86
N ARG A 12 0.47 9.34 -8.72
CA ARG A 12 1.47 8.26 -8.84
C ARG A 12 2.05 7.86 -7.49
N LEU A 13 1.30 8.04 -6.38
CA LEU A 13 1.71 7.60 -5.04
C LEU A 13 2.97 8.28 -4.48
N GLN A 14 3.49 9.29 -5.19
CA GLN A 14 4.78 9.93 -4.90
C GLN A 14 4.74 10.91 -3.71
N GLY A 15 3.56 11.07 -3.09
CA GLY A 15 3.32 12.05 -2.04
C GLY A 15 3.02 13.43 -2.60
N LYS A 16 2.24 14.20 -1.84
CA LYS A 16 1.97 15.64 -2.02
C LYS A 16 1.86 16.27 -0.63
N SER A 17 0.64 16.57 -0.17
CA SER A 17 0.37 16.98 1.21
C SER A 17 0.45 15.81 2.21
N GLY A 18 0.33 14.57 1.73
CA GLY A 18 0.62 13.34 2.46
C GLY A 18 1.93 12.68 2.00
N PRO A 19 2.46 11.72 2.79
CA PRO A 19 3.72 11.05 2.47
C PRO A 19 3.62 10.19 1.20
N PRO A 20 4.76 9.89 0.55
CA PRO A 20 4.81 8.87 -0.49
C PRO A 20 4.41 7.51 0.10
N ILE A 21 3.57 6.79 -0.62
CA ILE A 21 3.10 5.44 -0.26
C ILE A 21 3.53 4.40 -1.28
N ALA A 22 4.41 4.78 -2.21
CA ALA A 22 5.13 3.85 -3.06
C ALA A 22 6.53 4.37 -3.41
N GLY A 23 7.33 3.50 -4.00
CA GLY A 23 8.68 3.77 -4.45
C GLY A 23 9.74 3.63 -3.35
N PRO A 24 11.01 3.95 -3.67
CA PRO A 24 12.16 3.61 -2.82
C PRO A 24 12.10 4.19 -1.40
N LYS A 25 11.58 5.41 -1.23
CA LYS A 25 11.47 6.08 0.08
C LYS A 25 10.47 5.34 0.99
N PHE A 26 9.30 5.01 0.45
CA PHE A 26 8.28 4.23 1.17
C PHE A 26 8.82 2.85 1.55
N LEU A 27 9.37 2.12 0.59
CA LEU A 27 9.92 0.77 0.80
C LEU A 27 11.06 0.75 1.83
N LYS A 28 11.93 1.77 1.82
CA LYS A 28 12.97 1.91 2.85
C LYS A 28 12.34 2.05 4.24
N LYS A 29 11.32 2.91 4.40
CA LYS A 29 10.68 3.18 5.68
C LYS A 29 9.98 1.94 6.25
N VAL A 30 9.12 1.29 5.48
CA VAL A 30 8.39 0.09 5.95
C VAL A 30 9.33 -1.06 6.29
N ARG A 31 10.44 -1.21 5.54
CA ARG A 31 11.48 -2.19 5.84
C ARG A 31 12.22 -1.87 7.14
N THR A 32 12.61 -0.62 7.36
CA THR A 32 13.29 -0.21 8.61
C THR A 32 12.41 -0.46 9.83
N LEU A 33 11.09 -0.35 9.68
CA LEU A 33 10.12 -0.64 10.73
C LEU A 33 9.73 -2.13 10.83
N ASN A 34 10.26 -2.98 9.94
CA ASN A 34 9.88 -4.38 9.80
C ASN A 34 8.35 -4.60 9.68
N TRP A 35 7.66 -3.69 8.98
CA TRP A 35 6.21 -3.76 8.84
C TRP A 35 5.75 -4.90 7.95
N SER A 36 4.70 -5.57 8.41
CA SER A 36 3.87 -6.46 7.63
C SER A 36 2.81 -5.71 6.80
N VAL A 37 2.22 -6.40 5.84
CA VAL A 37 1.03 -5.92 5.14
C VAL A 37 -0.12 -5.71 6.12
N GLY A 38 -0.19 -6.51 7.18
CA GLY A 38 -1.14 -6.35 8.29
C GLY A 38 -0.95 -5.03 9.05
N ASP A 39 0.29 -4.65 9.34
CA ASP A 39 0.62 -3.37 10.00
C ASP A 39 0.20 -2.18 9.13
N LEU A 40 0.53 -2.24 7.84
CA LEU A 40 0.12 -1.22 6.87
C LEU A 40 -1.41 -1.11 6.79
N ARG A 41 -2.11 -2.25 6.71
CA ARG A 41 -3.57 -2.30 6.72
C ARG A 41 -4.13 -1.68 7.99
N GLY A 42 -3.62 -2.06 9.15
CA GLY A 42 -4.04 -1.54 10.44
C GLY A 42 -3.90 -0.02 10.52
N LEU A 43 -2.78 0.51 10.05
CA LEU A 43 -2.55 1.96 9.96
C LEU A 43 -3.57 2.63 9.04
N VAL A 44 -3.75 2.12 7.82
CA VAL A 44 -4.64 2.73 6.83
C VAL A 44 -6.09 2.71 7.32
N VAL A 45 -6.58 1.62 7.91
CA VAL A 45 -7.94 1.59 8.46
C VAL A 45 -8.11 2.56 9.63
N LYS A 46 -7.14 2.63 10.54
CA LYS A 46 -7.25 3.47 11.73
C LYS A 46 -7.11 4.97 11.47
N THR A 47 -6.42 5.35 10.38
CA THR A 47 -6.00 6.75 10.18
C THR A 47 -6.46 7.35 8.86
N MET A 48 -6.94 6.53 7.91
CA MET A 48 -7.31 6.98 6.56
C MET A 48 -8.76 6.64 6.20
N PRO A 49 -9.40 7.48 5.35
CA PRO A 49 -8.94 8.81 4.91
C PRO A 49 -8.77 9.78 6.09
N ARG A 50 -7.84 10.74 6.00
CA ARG A 50 -7.50 11.61 7.14
C ARG A 50 -8.73 12.39 7.69
N SER A 51 -9.64 12.76 6.80
CA SER A 51 -10.88 13.48 7.12
C SER A 51 -11.98 12.60 7.72
N ASN A 52 -11.93 11.29 7.48
CA ASN A 52 -12.92 10.34 8.00
C ASN A 52 -12.31 8.94 8.16
N PRO A 53 -11.46 8.71 9.19
CA PRO A 53 -10.78 7.43 9.37
C PRO A 53 -11.77 6.26 9.54
N GLY A 54 -11.45 5.10 8.97
CA GLY A 54 -12.29 3.90 9.08
C GLY A 54 -13.54 3.89 8.19
N SER A 55 -13.77 4.93 7.39
CA SER A 55 -15.02 5.10 6.62
C SER A 55 -15.15 4.26 5.35
N LEU A 56 -14.07 3.61 4.89
CA LEU A 56 -14.15 2.77 3.69
C LEU A 56 -14.63 1.36 4.05
N SER A 57 -15.31 0.72 3.10
CA SER A 57 -15.68 -0.69 3.24
C SER A 57 -14.43 -1.60 3.27
N PRO A 58 -14.54 -2.82 3.83
CA PRO A 58 -13.44 -3.79 3.80
C PRO A 58 -12.94 -4.11 2.39
N GLU A 59 -13.83 -4.13 1.39
CA GLU A 59 -13.50 -4.32 -0.03
C GLU A 59 -12.64 -3.15 -0.55
N GLN A 60 -13.04 -1.91 -0.29
CA GLN A 60 -12.28 -0.72 -0.71
C GLN A 60 -10.88 -0.65 -0.06
N TYR A 61 -10.74 -1.01 1.21
CA TYR A 61 -9.42 -1.09 1.85
C TYR A 61 -8.55 -2.18 1.24
N SER A 62 -9.13 -3.34 0.94
CA SER A 62 -8.44 -4.44 0.24
C SER A 62 -7.92 -4.00 -1.12
N GLU A 63 -8.76 -3.38 -1.94
CA GLU A 63 -8.40 -2.90 -3.28
C GLU A 63 -7.31 -1.84 -3.25
N VAL A 64 -7.38 -0.88 -2.31
CA VAL A 64 -6.34 0.16 -2.19
C VAL A 64 -5.01 -0.42 -1.73
N LEU A 65 -5.01 -1.37 -0.79
CA LEU A 65 -3.77 -2.04 -0.36
C LEU A 65 -3.17 -2.87 -1.49
N ALA A 66 -3.99 -3.63 -2.22
CA ALA A 66 -3.54 -4.39 -3.39
C ALA A 66 -2.92 -3.47 -4.45
N TYR A 67 -3.56 -2.32 -4.72
CA TYR A 67 -3.03 -1.31 -5.64
C TYR A 67 -1.69 -0.75 -5.17
N VAL A 68 -1.55 -0.40 -3.90
CA VAL A 68 -0.28 0.10 -3.34
C VAL A 68 0.83 -0.94 -3.43
N LEU A 69 0.53 -2.21 -3.15
CA LEU A 69 1.49 -3.31 -3.27
C LEU A 69 1.90 -3.53 -4.74
N SER A 70 0.94 -3.57 -5.66
CA SER A 70 1.19 -3.68 -7.10
C SER A 70 2.09 -2.54 -7.61
N ALA A 71 1.81 -1.31 -7.21
CA ALA A 71 2.63 -0.15 -7.57
C ALA A 71 4.07 -0.24 -7.05
N ASN A 72 4.30 -0.98 -5.97
CA ASN A 72 5.63 -1.27 -5.42
C ASN A 72 6.23 -2.57 -5.99
N CYS A 73 5.72 -3.03 -7.13
CA CYS A 73 6.19 -4.21 -7.86
C CYS A 73 6.00 -5.53 -7.10
N PHE A 74 5.09 -5.58 -6.11
CA PHE A 74 4.73 -6.85 -5.50
C PHE A 74 3.89 -7.69 -6.47
N PRO A 75 4.25 -8.97 -6.71
CA PRO A 75 3.51 -9.80 -7.65
C PRO A 75 2.12 -10.05 -7.11
N ALA A 76 1.15 -10.11 -8.02
CA ALA A 76 -0.16 -10.67 -7.71
C ALA A 76 0.02 -12.17 -7.36
N GLY A 77 -0.78 -12.65 -6.42
CA GLY A 77 -0.93 -14.07 -6.16
C GLY A 77 -2.17 -14.63 -6.88
N ASP A 78 -2.38 -15.94 -6.73
CA ASP A 78 -3.50 -16.65 -7.36
C ASP A 78 -4.84 -16.42 -6.63
N GLN A 79 -4.81 -15.69 -5.51
CA GLN A 79 -5.98 -15.36 -4.71
C GLN A 79 -6.22 -13.85 -4.71
N ARG A 80 -7.51 -13.47 -4.73
CA ARG A 80 -7.91 -12.08 -4.52
C ARG A 80 -7.43 -11.61 -3.14
N PHE A 81 -7.00 -10.35 -3.06
CA PHE A 81 -6.52 -9.78 -1.81
C PHE A 81 -7.61 -9.83 -0.72
N PRO A 82 -7.30 -10.30 0.50
CA PRO A 82 -8.32 -10.60 1.50
C PRO A 82 -9.00 -9.34 2.02
N LYS A 83 -10.34 -9.37 2.09
CA LYS A 83 -11.17 -8.27 2.60
C LYS A 83 -11.44 -8.33 4.11
N THR A 84 -11.63 -9.52 4.66
CA THR A 84 -12.04 -9.74 6.06
C THR A 84 -11.01 -10.51 6.87
N ASP A 85 -10.81 -11.81 6.57
CA ASP A 85 -9.79 -12.63 7.25
C ASP A 85 -8.39 -12.20 6.80
N THR A 86 -7.89 -11.17 7.46
CA THR A 86 -6.60 -10.54 7.17
C THR A 86 -5.50 -11.02 8.09
N THR A 87 -5.74 -12.06 8.89
CA THR A 87 -4.80 -12.59 9.88
C THR A 87 -3.48 -13.01 9.22
N LYS A 88 -3.56 -13.59 8.02
CA LYS A 88 -2.41 -13.94 7.18
C LYS A 88 -1.54 -12.73 6.82
N LEU A 89 -2.12 -11.53 6.67
CA LEU A 89 -1.38 -10.32 6.31
C LEU A 89 -0.38 -9.90 7.39
N ASN A 90 -0.64 -10.23 8.67
CA ASN A 90 0.25 -9.91 9.79
C ASN A 90 1.60 -10.63 9.69
N HIS A 91 1.65 -11.75 8.97
CA HIS A 91 2.87 -12.52 8.76
C HIS A 91 3.57 -12.19 7.43
N MET A 92 2.97 -11.34 6.59
CA MET A 92 3.52 -10.93 5.29
C MET A 92 4.39 -9.69 5.45
N VAL A 93 5.64 -9.86 5.89
CA VAL A 93 6.60 -8.74 6.02
C VAL A 93 6.91 -8.13 4.65
N ILE A 94 6.82 -6.79 4.55
CA ILE A 94 7.11 -6.05 3.32
C ILE A 94 8.62 -5.98 3.11
N LYS A 95 9.15 -6.91 2.30
CA LYS A 95 10.59 -7.01 1.98
C LYS A 95 10.86 -6.60 0.52
N LYS A 96 12.09 -6.19 0.23
CA LYS A 96 12.53 -5.92 -1.15
C LYS A 96 12.46 -7.23 -1.95
N LEU A 97 11.78 -7.20 -3.09
CA LEU A 97 11.76 -8.33 -4.00
C LEU A 97 13.07 -8.40 -4.76
N LYS A 98 13.68 -9.59 -4.79
CA LYS A 98 14.92 -9.83 -5.55
C LYS A 98 14.76 -9.59 -7.06
N ARG A 99 13.53 -9.66 -7.58
CA ARG A 99 13.19 -9.54 -9.01
C ARG A 99 12.20 -8.40 -9.32
N SER A 100 12.06 -7.38 -8.46
CA SER A 100 11.23 -6.22 -8.81
C SER A 100 11.80 -5.52 -10.05
N LYS A 101 10.97 -5.30 -11.06
CA LYS A 101 11.33 -4.55 -12.27
C LYS A 101 10.43 -3.32 -12.40
N PRO A 102 10.76 -2.20 -11.74
CA PRO A 102 10.07 -0.95 -11.97
C PRO A 102 10.03 -0.60 -13.46
N ASN A 103 8.91 -0.08 -13.92
CA ASN A 103 8.68 0.33 -15.31
C ASN A 103 8.62 1.86 -15.47
N ASP A 104 8.89 2.62 -14.39
CA ASP A 104 8.94 4.07 -14.42
C ASP A 104 10.15 4.68 -13.68
N GLN A 105 10.37 5.98 -13.91
CA GLN A 105 11.44 6.77 -13.30
C GLN A 105 11.31 6.97 -11.78
N ASN A 106 10.15 6.65 -11.20
CA ASN A 106 9.88 6.79 -9.76
C ASN A 106 10.09 5.46 -9.00
N GLY A 107 10.46 4.39 -9.70
CA GLY A 107 10.65 3.07 -9.11
C GLY A 107 9.34 2.33 -8.84
N LEU A 108 8.28 2.63 -9.62
CA LEU A 108 6.97 2.00 -9.52
C LEU A 108 6.76 0.94 -10.61
N CYS A 109 5.76 0.09 -10.41
CA CYS A 109 5.22 -0.84 -11.40
C CYS A 109 3.76 -0.48 -11.70
N LEU A 110 3.57 0.65 -12.40
CA LEU A 110 2.27 1.21 -12.76
C LEU A 110 2.16 1.44 -14.27
#